data_AF-A0A971LN67-F1
#
_entry.id   AF-A0A971LN67-F1
#
_cell.length_a   1.000
_cell.length_b   1.000
_cell.length_c   1.000
_cell.angle_alpha   90.00
_cell.angle_beta   90.00
_cell.angle_gamma   90.00
#
_symmetry.space_group_name_H-M   'P 1'
#
loop_
_entity.id
_entity.type
_entity.pdbx_description
1 polymer ?
#
loop_
_entity_poly.entity_id
_entity_poly.type
_entity_poly.pdbx_seq_one_letter_code
_entity_poly.pdbx_strand_id
1 'polypeptide(L)'
;MANFEDFQVNYENLLKLGYAVIDIRFKDYDTLGDSHKLVIARVDTDRDEFYQDMLKQYTTVEFKPGEIYDIWTDILMHKVKMSRVLNRDIAIKVAALDYIETVYPIR
;
A
#
# COMPACT_ATOMS: atom_id res chain seq x y z
N MET A 1 8.43 -15.56 -14.22
CA MET A 1 7.77 -14.25 -14.19
C MET A 1 6.65 -14.37 -13.18
N ALA A 2 6.74 -13.67 -12.04
CA ALA A 2 5.66 -13.72 -11.05
C ALA A 2 4.43 -13.03 -11.66
N ASN A 3 3.35 -13.78 -11.87
CA ASN A 3 2.07 -13.23 -12.28
C ASN A 3 1.57 -12.31 -11.16
N PHE A 4 1.42 -11.03 -11.48
CA PHE A 4 0.91 -10.01 -10.57
C PHE A 4 -0.62 -9.99 -10.50
N GLU A 5 -1.29 -10.85 -11.27
CA GLU A 5 -2.74 -10.80 -11.50
C GLU A 5 -3.56 -11.31 -10.30
N ASP A 6 -2.94 -11.97 -9.32
CA ASP A 6 -3.64 -12.56 -8.16
C ASP A 6 -3.35 -11.85 -6.83
N PHE A 7 -2.96 -10.56 -6.86
CA PHE A 7 -2.73 -9.81 -5.62
C PHE A 7 -4.06 -9.41 -4.97
N GLN A 8 -4.69 -10.36 -4.29
CA GLN A 8 -5.96 -10.19 -3.58
C GLN A 8 -5.73 -10.13 -2.07
N VAL A 9 -5.87 -8.94 -1.49
CA VAL A 9 -5.74 -8.73 -0.04
C VAL A 9 -7.11 -8.45 0.56
N ASN A 10 -7.47 -9.19 1.61
CA ASN A 10 -8.69 -8.94 2.36
C ASN A 10 -8.44 -7.91 3.47
N TYR A 11 -8.41 -6.63 3.08
CA TYR A 11 -8.11 -5.52 3.99
C TYR A 11 -9.09 -5.42 5.16
N GLU A 12 -10.39 -5.63 4.92
CA GLU A 12 -11.39 -5.58 5.99
C GLU A 12 -11.14 -6.61 7.09
N ASN A 13 -10.88 -7.87 6.71
CA ASN A 13 -10.62 -8.92 7.70
C ASN A 13 -9.33 -8.66 8.46
N LEU A 14 -8.29 -8.17 7.77
CA LEU A 14 -7.05 -7.79 8.44
C LEU A 14 -7.29 -6.66 9.45
N LEU A 15 -8.00 -5.61 9.06
CA LEU A 15 -8.33 -4.49 9.94
C LEU A 15 -9.17 -4.93 11.15
N LYS A 16 -10.18 -5.79 10.94
CA LYS A 16 -10.99 -6.40 12.02
C LYS A 16 -10.14 -7.20 13.01
N LEU A 17 -9.05 -7.81 12.54
CA LEU A 17 -8.09 -8.53 13.37
C LEU A 17 -7.04 -7.60 14.00
N GLY A 18 -7.08 -6.29 13.72
CA GLY A 18 -6.13 -5.29 14.21
C GLY A 18 -4.84 -5.24 13.41
N TYR A 19 -4.87 -5.66 12.15
CA TYR A 19 -3.73 -5.70 11.26
C TYR A 19 -3.95 -4.83 10.02
N ALA A 20 -2.90 -4.17 9.55
CA ALA A 20 -2.91 -3.43 8.31
C ALA A 20 -1.74 -3.84 7.42
N VAL A 21 -2.00 -3.87 6.10
CA VAL A 21 -0.96 -4.11 5.10
C VAL A 21 -0.29 -2.79 4.82
N ILE A 22 0.93 -2.65 5.31
CA ILE A 22 1.71 -1.43 5.18
C ILE A 22 3.11 -1.73 4.67
N ASP A 23 3.69 -0.73 4.03
CA ASP A 23 5.09 -0.76 3.64
C ASP A 23 5.94 -0.30 4.83
N ILE A 24 6.54 -1.26 5.55
CA ILE A 24 7.37 -0.99 6.74
C ILE A 24 8.85 -1.17 6.48
N ARG A 25 9.34 -0.57 5.39
CA ARG A 25 10.79 -0.48 5.20
C ARG A 25 11.40 0.58 6.10
N PHE A 26 11.38 0.38 7.43
CA PHE A 26 12.23 1.08 8.43
C PHE A 26 12.25 0.40 9.81
N LYS A 27 11.80 -0.84 9.94
CA LYS A 27 11.83 -1.55 11.22
C LYS A 27 12.39 -2.95 10.97
N ASP A 28 13.33 -3.37 11.82
CA ASP A 28 14.04 -4.63 11.65
C ASP A 28 13.06 -5.79 11.84
N TYR A 29 12.92 -6.63 10.81
CA TYR A 29 12.07 -7.81 10.82
C TYR A 29 12.75 -8.96 10.07
N ASP A 30 12.45 -10.18 10.49
CA ASP A 30 12.85 -11.39 9.79
C ASP A 30 12.19 -11.41 8.41
N THR A 31 12.97 -11.17 7.36
CA THR A 31 12.47 -11.20 5.99
C THR A 31 12.51 -12.63 5.45
N LEU A 32 11.39 -13.14 4.96
CA LEU A 32 11.36 -14.29 4.06
C LEU A 32 11.99 -13.89 2.71
N GLY A 33 12.65 -14.82 2.02
CA GLY A 33 13.35 -14.59 0.74
C GLY A 33 12.44 -14.30 -0.46
N ASP A 34 11.25 -13.76 -0.23
CA ASP A 34 10.28 -13.46 -1.27
C ASP A 34 10.55 -12.09 -1.91
N SER A 35 10.24 -12.01 -3.20
CA SER A 35 10.42 -10.84 -4.06
C SER A 35 9.52 -9.67 -3.68
N HIS A 36 8.47 -9.90 -2.90
CA HIS A 36 7.51 -8.90 -2.45
C HIS A 36 7.55 -8.78 -0.92
N LYS A 37 8.04 -7.64 -0.44
CA LYS A 37 8.09 -7.32 0.99
C LYS A 37 6.86 -6.51 1.38
N LEU A 38 5.69 -7.14 1.35
CA LEU A 38 4.50 -6.59 1.97
C LEU A 38 4.45 -7.10 3.39
N VAL A 39 4.20 -6.21 4.33
CA VAL A 39 4.23 -6.57 5.74
C VAL A 39 2.94 -6.15 6.40
N ILE A 40 2.44 -7.09 7.18
CA ILE A 40 1.23 -6.94 7.96
C ILE A 40 1.67 -6.45 9.34
N ALA A 41 1.30 -5.22 9.69
CA ALA A 41 1.61 -4.64 11.00
C ALA A 41 0.36 -4.55 11.87
N ARG A 42 0.53 -4.69 13.18
CA ARG A 42 -0.56 -4.46 14.15
C ARG A 42 -0.83 -2.97 14.28
N VAL A 43 -2.10 -2.59 14.23
CA VAL A 43 -2.58 -1.21 14.36
C VAL A 43 -3.53 -1.12 15.56
N ASP A 44 -3.28 -0.15 16.44
CA ASP A 44 -4.01 0.02 17.72
C ASP A 44 -5.13 1.09 17.63
N THR A 45 -5.36 1.71 16.47
CA THR A 45 -6.28 2.85 16.28
C THR A 45 -7.48 2.51 15.38
N ASP A 46 -8.46 3.43 15.32
CA ASP A 46 -9.70 3.34 14.55
C ASP A 46 -9.49 2.73 13.15
N ARG A 47 -10.14 1.59 12.95
CA ARG A 47 -9.73 0.61 11.94
C ARG A 47 -10.30 0.92 10.57
N ASP A 48 -11.45 1.56 10.53
CA ASP A 48 -12.24 1.72 9.31
C ASP A 48 -11.69 2.85 8.41
N GLU A 49 -11.07 3.88 9.00
CA GLU A 49 -10.52 5.03 8.26
C GLU A 49 -9.00 4.94 8.05
N PHE A 50 -8.35 3.85 8.50
CA PHE A 50 -6.89 3.73 8.54
C PHE A 50 -6.19 4.01 7.19
N TYR A 51 -6.64 3.38 6.10
CA TYR A 51 -6.05 3.58 4.78
C TYR A 51 -6.41 4.94 4.18
N GLN A 52 -7.60 5.46 4.50
CA GLN A 52 -8.05 6.77 4.06
C GLN A 52 -7.19 7.88 4.68
N ASP A 53 -6.97 7.81 5.99
CA ASP A 53 -6.12 8.75 6.72
C ASP A 53 -4.68 8.69 6.24
N MET A 54 -4.15 7.49 6.02
CA MET A 54 -2.78 7.31 5.52
C MET A 54 -2.60 7.91 4.13
N LEU A 55 -3.53 7.62 3.20
CA LEU A 55 -3.46 8.17 1.86
C LEU A 55 -3.62 9.68 1.86
N LYS A 56 -4.58 10.21 2.64
CA LYS A 56 -4.73 11.66 2.83
C LYS A 56 -3.47 12.29 3.40
N GLN A 57 -2.77 11.64 4.34
CA GLN A 57 -1.51 12.13 4.88
C GLN A 57 -0.38 12.15 3.84
N TYR A 58 -0.33 11.16 2.96
CA TYR A 58 0.73 11.06 1.95
C TYR A 58 0.54 12.02 0.79
N THR A 59 -0.70 12.25 0.39
CA THR A 59 -1.03 12.81 -0.92
C THR A 59 -1.85 14.08 -0.82
N THR A 60 -2.37 14.40 0.37
CA THR A 60 -3.29 15.53 0.64
C THR A 60 -4.61 15.47 -0.13
N VAL A 61 -4.89 14.35 -0.80
CA VAL A 61 -6.13 14.11 -1.56
C VAL A 61 -7.15 13.40 -0.67
N GLU A 62 -8.43 13.74 -0.83
CA GLU A 62 -9.52 13.01 -0.20
C GLU A 62 -10.00 11.87 -1.10
N PHE A 63 -10.10 10.68 -0.52
CA PHE A 63 -10.55 9.47 -1.20
C PHE A 63 -11.93 9.06 -0.68
N LYS A 64 -12.75 8.52 -1.58
CA LYS A 64 -14.03 7.93 -1.17
C LYS A 64 -13.77 6.60 -0.46
N PRO A 65 -14.45 6.31 0.65
CA PRO A 65 -14.27 5.05 1.38
C PRO A 65 -14.48 3.81 0.51
N GLY A 66 -15.40 3.87 -0.46
CA GLY A 66 -15.74 2.74 -1.33
C GLY A 66 -14.64 2.32 -2.32
N GLU A 67 -13.64 3.16 -2.56
CA GLU A 67 -12.56 2.91 -3.53
C GLU A 67 -11.20 2.72 -2.85
N ILE A 68 -11.14 2.85 -1.51
CA ILE A 68 -9.87 2.99 -0.79
C ILE A 68 -8.98 1.74 -0.88
N TYR A 69 -9.59 0.56 -0.82
CA TYR A 69 -8.86 -0.70 -0.86
C TYR A 69 -8.29 -0.99 -2.25
N ASP A 70 -9.05 -0.66 -3.30
CA ASP A 70 -8.59 -0.82 -4.67
C ASP A 70 -7.42 0.13 -4.95
N ILE A 71 -7.58 1.41 -4.58
CA ILE A 71 -6.53 2.43 -4.73
C ILE A 71 -5.27 2.04 -3.95
N TRP A 72 -5.41 1.57 -2.71
CA TRP A 72 -4.27 1.13 -1.91
C TRP A 72 -3.55 -0.06 -2.55
N THR A 73 -4.31 -1.02 -3.09
CA THR A 73 -3.77 -2.17 -3.82
C THR A 73 -2.99 -1.72 -5.05
N ASP A 74 -3.55 -0.81 -5.83
CA ASP A 74 -2.90 -0.27 -7.02
C ASP A 74 -1.61 0.47 -6.68
N ILE A 75 -1.60 1.24 -5.60
CA ILE A 75 -0.39 1.92 -5.10
C ILE A 75 0.69 0.91 -4.70
N LEU A 76 0.32 -0.17 -4.00
CA LEU A 76 1.26 -1.24 -3.64
C LEU A 76 1.82 -1.92 -4.90
N MET A 77 0.98 -2.21 -5.90
CA MET A 77 1.42 -2.77 -7.17
C MET A 77 2.34 -1.80 -7.94
N HIS A 78 1.97 -0.52 -7.96
CA HIS A 78 2.75 0.54 -8.59
C HIS A 78 4.13 0.67 -7.95
N LYS A 79 4.19 0.68 -6.62
CA LYS A 79 5.44 0.63 -5.86
C LYS A 79 6.32 -0.54 -6.29
N VAL A 80 5.76 -1.74 -6.40
CA VAL A 80 6.53 -2.93 -6.82
C VAL A 80 7.04 -2.78 -8.24
N LYS A 81 6.20 -2.33 -9.18
CA LYS A 81 6.60 -2.08 -10.57
C LYS A 81 7.74 -1.07 -10.65
N MET A 82 7.57 0.08 -10.01
CA MET A 82 8.60 1.12 -10.00
C MET A 82 9.90 0.64 -9.33
N SER A 83 9.79 -0.10 -8.21
CA SER A 83 10.96 -0.62 -7.50
C SER A 83 11.77 -1.61 -8.35
N ARG A 84 11.08 -2.42 -9.16
CA ARG A 84 11.73 -3.30 -10.14
C ARG A 84 12.41 -2.52 -11.26
N VAL A 85 11.74 -1.51 -11.80
CA VAL A 85 12.29 -0.69 -12.91
C VAL A 85 13.52 0.12 -12.46
N LEU A 86 13.48 0.71 -11.26
CA LEU A 86 14.59 1.49 -10.71
C LEU A 86 15.68 0.62 -10.05
N ASN A 87 15.50 -0.70 -10.00
CA ASN A 87 16.37 -1.65 -9.31
C ASN A 87 16.72 -1.24 -7.87
N ARG A 88 15.78 -0.57 -7.20
CA ARG A 88 15.89 -0.10 -5.82
C ARG A 88 14.50 -0.04 -5.23
N ASP A 89 14.40 -0.12 -3.92
CA ASP A 89 13.10 0.08 -3.28
C ASP A 89 12.74 1.55 -3.18
N ILE A 90 11.45 1.81 -3.35
CA ILE A 90 10.87 3.15 -3.33
C ILE A 90 9.94 3.21 -2.13
N ALA A 91 10.02 4.26 -1.32
CA ALA A 91 9.09 4.41 -0.20
C ALA A 91 7.63 4.47 -0.68
N ILE A 92 6.71 3.83 0.05
CA ILE A 92 5.27 3.87 -0.27
C ILE A 92 4.71 5.28 -0.47
N LYS A 93 5.19 6.26 0.30
CA LYS A 93 4.78 7.67 0.12
C LYS A 93 5.13 8.20 -1.27
N VAL A 94 6.32 7.86 -1.77
CA VAL A 94 6.77 8.28 -3.12
C VAL A 94 5.95 7.56 -4.18
N ALA A 95 5.70 6.26 -4.02
CA ALA A 95 4.87 5.50 -4.95
C ALA A 95 3.41 5.99 -4.96
N ALA A 96 2.85 6.37 -3.80
CA ALA A 96 1.50 6.91 -3.69
C ALA A 96 1.37 8.26 -4.41
N LEU A 97 2.34 9.15 -4.23
CA LEU A 97 2.39 10.43 -4.93
C LEU A 97 2.52 10.24 -6.45
N ASP A 98 3.45 9.39 -6.88
CA ASP A 98 3.66 9.11 -8.30
C ASP A 98 2.41 8.47 -8.94
N TYR A 99 1.77 7.53 -8.25
CA TYR A 99 0.53 6.90 -8.70
C TYR A 99 -0.58 7.92 -8.95
N ILE A 100 -0.75 8.90 -8.05
CA ILE A 100 -1.78 9.93 -8.19
C ILE A 100 -1.47 10.90 -9.32
N GLU A 101 -0.21 11.29 -9.47
CA GLU A 101 0.19 12.21 -10.54
C GLU A 101 0.13 11.55 -11.94
N THR A 102 0.28 10.22 -12.02
CA THR A 102 0.47 9.53 -13.32
C THR A 102 -0.64 8.56 -13.72
N VAL A 103 -1.34 7.93 -12.76
CA VAL A 103 -2.30 6.85 -13.02
C VAL A 103 -3.71 7.19 -12.54
N TYR A 104 -3.83 7.85 -11.39
CA TYR A 104 -5.11 8.28 -10.82
C TYR A 104 -5.32 9.76 -11.07
N PRO A 105 -5.68 10.19 -12.31
CA PRO A 105 -5.84 11.60 -12.62
C PRO A 105 -6.87 12.21 -11.68
N ILE A 106 -6.40 13.13 -10.83
CA ILE A 106 -7.26 13.97 -10.00
C ILE A 106 -8.17 14.73 -10.98
N ARG A 107 -9.45 14.34 -11.04
CA ARG A 107 -10.48 15.10 -11.74
C ARG A 107 -11.04 16.19 -10.85
#